data_AF-A0A5D2J8N1-F1
#
_entry.id   AF-A0A5D2J8N1-F1
#
_cell.length_a   1.000
_cell.length_b   1.000
_cell.length_c   1.000
_cell.angle_alpha   90.00
_cell.angle_beta   90.00
_cell.angle_gamma   90.00
#
_symmetry.space_group_name_H-M   'P 1'
#
loop_
_entity.id
_entity.type
_entity.pdbx_description
1 polymer ?
#
loop_
_entity_poly.entity_id
_entity_poly.type
_entity_poly.pdbx_seq_one_letter_code
_entity_poly.pdbx_strand_id
1 'polypeptide(L)'
;MSKIAVIIIVAAGALVFVIVIMGFIWFYKSCKNFSKRSSEIGSSDPSALMEWNKGAGPSSSASQSLFEPQGARQFRLEELDQATKHFSDGNLIGFGSFGPVYKGWLHGIVVAIKRHPGAPREEFIAGVKYLSEIRHRNLVTLLGYCQESGSQMLIYECIPNGSICNHLYDTGREAPTRLEFKQRLSIALGAARGLCHLHSLQPPLMHKNFKTANVLVDENFTAKVADAGIAMLLERIEEAGPSHSSSISVFRDPEADALGSFTEMSDVYSFGVFLLELITGQEEAMHIDYLRSNESLIQLVQSRLSSNELVDYRLGGTFTMDGIRDLIKLTLKCMCFPGKWRLNMNMVVVELERIHEKEMELTTVRGEAWYLF
;
A
#
# COMPACT_ATOMS: atom_id res chain seq x y z
N MET A 1 34.82 42.24 -9.72
CA MET A 1 34.48 41.13 -10.65
C MET A 1 34.41 41.70 -12.06
N SER A 2 35.09 41.08 -13.03
CA SER A 2 35.03 41.52 -14.43
C SER A 2 33.61 41.31 -14.97
N LYS A 3 33.16 42.18 -15.89
CA LYS A 3 31.84 42.04 -16.55
C LYS A 3 31.66 40.64 -17.18
N ILE A 4 32.76 40.00 -17.57
CA ILE A 4 32.82 38.64 -18.11
C ILE A 4 32.45 37.59 -17.05
N ALA A 5 32.91 37.72 -15.81
CA ALA A 5 32.59 36.78 -14.73
C ALA A 5 31.10 36.78 -14.37
N VAL A 6 30.46 37.95 -14.42
CA VAL A 6 29.00 38.07 -14.16
C VAL A 6 28.20 37.38 -15.26
N ILE A 7 28.60 37.51 -16.53
CA ILE A 7 27.93 36.88 -17.66
C ILE A 7 28.03 35.34 -17.58
N ILE A 8 29.19 34.80 -17.16
CA ILE A 8 29.38 33.34 -17.02
C ILE A 8 28.48 32.78 -15.91
N ILE A 9 28.35 33.47 -14.77
CA ILE A 9 27.52 33.02 -13.65
C ILE A 9 26.03 33.02 -14.03
N VAL A 10 25.57 34.07 -14.73
CA VAL A 10 24.18 34.16 -15.20
C VAL A 10 23.88 33.08 -16.25
N ALA A 11 24.81 32.82 -17.17
CA ALA A 11 24.67 31.77 -18.17
C ALA A 11 24.62 30.37 -17.55
N ALA A 12 25.48 30.10 -16.54
CA ALA A 12 25.48 28.82 -15.83
C ALA A 12 24.16 28.61 -15.03
N GLY A 13 23.67 29.67 -14.38
CA GLY A 13 22.38 29.63 -13.67
C GLY A 13 21.20 29.35 -14.61
N ALA A 14 21.18 29.98 -15.78
CA ALA A 14 20.16 29.72 -16.80
C ALA A 14 20.20 28.28 -17.32
N LEU A 15 21.40 27.70 -17.51
CA LEU A 15 21.56 26.32 -17.95
C LEU A 15 21.02 25.32 -16.91
N VAL A 16 21.34 25.52 -15.63
CA VAL A 16 20.82 24.67 -14.53
C VAL A 16 19.31 24.77 -14.45
N PHE A 17 18.74 25.98 -14.58
CA PHE A 17 17.30 26.19 -14.55
C PHE A 17 16.58 25.46 -15.70
N VAL A 18 17.16 25.49 -16.91
CA VAL A 18 16.62 24.73 -18.07
C VAL A 18 16.68 23.22 -17.84
N ILE A 19 17.77 22.70 -17.26
CA ILE A 19 17.90 21.27 -16.94
C ILE A 19 16.84 20.85 -15.91
N VAL A 20 16.59 21.66 -14.88
CA VAL A 20 15.56 21.39 -13.87
C VAL A 20 14.15 21.39 -14.49
N ILE A 21 13.86 22.36 -15.38
CA ILE A 21 12.58 22.40 -16.08
C ILE A 21 12.42 21.19 -17.01
N MET A 22 13.46 20.81 -17.75
CA MET A 22 13.42 19.61 -18.59
C MET A 22 13.22 18.33 -17.78
N GLY A 23 13.87 18.21 -16.62
CA GLY A 23 13.65 17.12 -15.67
C GLY A 23 12.21 17.09 -15.14
N PHE A 24 11.64 18.25 -14.80
CA PHE A 24 10.25 18.36 -14.34
C PHE A 24 9.24 18.05 -15.43
N ILE A 25 9.46 18.50 -16.67
CA ILE A 25 8.62 18.18 -17.83
C ILE A 25 8.72 16.70 -18.17
N TRP A 26 9.91 16.11 -18.12
CA TRP A 26 10.11 14.68 -18.34
C TRP A 26 9.43 13.86 -17.25
N PHE A 27 9.58 14.25 -15.98
CA PHE A 27 8.89 13.62 -14.84
C PHE A 27 7.37 13.71 -14.99
N TYR A 28 6.84 14.90 -15.31
CA TYR A 28 5.42 15.10 -15.52
C TYR A 28 4.88 14.29 -16.71
N LYS A 29 5.63 14.22 -17.82
CA LYS A 29 5.28 13.37 -18.97
C LYS A 29 5.40 11.88 -18.64
N SER A 30 6.35 11.48 -17.81
CA SER A 30 6.54 10.10 -17.37
C SER A 30 5.39 9.67 -16.47
N CYS A 31 5.02 10.48 -15.46
CA CYS A 31 3.84 10.23 -14.62
C CYS A 31 2.53 10.19 -15.44
N LYS A 32 2.39 11.08 -16.44
CA LYS A 32 1.21 11.11 -17.32
C LYS A 32 1.17 9.94 -18.31
N ASN A 33 2.31 9.50 -18.84
CA ASN A 33 2.39 8.32 -19.70
C ASN A 33 2.22 7.02 -18.91
N PHE A 34 2.62 6.98 -17.64
CA PHE A 34 2.34 5.85 -16.74
C PHE A 34 0.84 5.71 -16.50
N SER A 35 0.14 6.83 -16.27
CA SER A 35 -1.34 6.89 -16.21
C SER A 35 -2.04 6.53 -17.54
N LYS A 36 -1.35 6.62 -18.69
CA LYS A 36 -1.88 6.16 -19.99
C LYS A 36 -1.60 4.69 -20.29
N ARG A 37 -0.46 4.16 -19.83
CA ARG A 37 -0.10 2.74 -20.02
C ARG A 37 -0.87 1.80 -19.10
N SER A 38 -1.26 2.26 -17.90
CA SER A 38 -2.18 1.48 -17.06
C SER A 38 -3.55 1.25 -17.72
N SER A 39 -3.99 2.16 -18.62
CA SER A 39 -5.25 2.02 -19.36
C SER A 39 -5.19 1.17 -20.63
N GLU A 40 -4.01 0.77 -21.12
CA GLU A 40 -3.90 -0.10 -22.31
C GLU A 40 -3.74 -1.59 -21.95
N ILE A 41 -3.53 -1.94 -20.68
CA ILE A 41 -3.39 -3.34 -20.22
C ILE A 41 -4.75 -3.91 -19.72
N GLY A 42 -5.81 -3.10 -19.66
CA GLY A 42 -7.16 -3.52 -19.26
C GLY A 42 -7.95 -4.33 -20.30
N SER A 43 -7.40 -4.55 -21.49
CA SER A 43 -8.05 -5.32 -22.56
C SER A 43 -7.14 -6.44 -23.04
N SER A 44 -7.17 -7.56 -22.34
CA SER A 44 -6.70 -8.84 -22.87
C SER A 44 -7.63 -9.92 -22.34
N ASP A 45 -8.25 -10.63 -23.28
CA ASP A 45 -9.31 -11.61 -23.07
C ASP A 45 -9.01 -12.63 -21.94
N PRO A 46 -10.02 -13.04 -21.13
CA PRO A 46 -9.85 -14.06 -20.08
C PRO A 46 -9.42 -15.44 -20.61
N SER A 47 -9.49 -15.65 -21.92
CA SER A 47 -9.26 -16.93 -22.60
C SER A 47 -7.79 -17.37 -22.57
N ALA A 48 -6.83 -16.43 -22.48
CA ALA A 48 -5.40 -16.75 -22.49
C ALA A 48 -4.89 -17.39 -21.18
N LEU A 49 -5.62 -17.21 -20.08
CA LEU A 49 -5.26 -17.79 -18.78
C LEU A 49 -5.54 -19.31 -18.70
N MET A 50 -6.41 -19.83 -19.58
CA MET A 50 -6.80 -21.24 -19.58
C MET A 50 -5.93 -22.11 -20.50
N GLU A 51 -5.24 -21.53 -21.50
CA GLU A 51 -4.41 -22.28 -22.45
C GLU A 51 -2.98 -22.57 -21.97
N TRP A 52 -2.45 -21.83 -20.99
CA TRP A 52 -1.09 -22.09 -20.49
C TRP A 52 -0.97 -23.37 -19.63
N ASN A 53 -2.09 -23.95 -19.19
CA ASN A 53 -2.11 -25.16 -18.34
C ASN A 53 -2.22 -26.49 -19.10
N LYS A 54 -2.20 -26.50 -20.45
CA LYS A 54 -2.20 -27.74 -21.25
C LYS A 54 -0.93 -27.85 -22.09
N GLY A 55 0.19 -28.18 -21.45
CA GLY A 55 1.39 -28.56 -22.20
C GLY A 55 2.67 -28.61 -21.41
N ALA A 56 2.82 -29.59 -20.51
CA ALA A 56 4.15 -30.02 -20.07
C ALA A 56 4.10 -31.48 -19.60
N GLY A 57 4.71 -32.37 -20.38
CA GLY A 57 5.02 -33.73 -19.95
C GLY A 57 6.15 -33.74 -18.90
N PRO A 58 6.42 -34.88 -18.24
CA PRO A 58 7.29 -34.90 -17.08
C PRO A 58 8.76 -34.90 -17.52
N SER A 59 9.43 -33.76 -17.37
CA SER A 59 10.89 -33.68 -17.37
C SER A 59 11.38 -33.35 -15.97
N SER A 60 12.06 -34.32 -15.37
CA SER A 60 12.67 -34.30 -14.05
C SER A 60 13.79 -33.26 -13.93
N SER A 61 13.53 -32.17 -13.23
CA SER A 61 14.55 -31.37 -12.55
C SER A 61 13.94 -30.85 -11.24
N ALA A 62 14.59 -31.17 -10.12
CA ALA A 62 14.10 -30.92 -8.76
C ALA A 62 13.59 -29.48 -8.56
N SER A 63 12.27 -29.34 -8.40
CA SER A 63 11.63 -28.11 -7.95
C SER A 63 11.98 -27.90 -6.48
N GLN A 64 13.05 -27.16 -6.19
CA GLN A 64 13.25 -26.60 -4.85
C GLN A 64 12.09 -25.67 -4.56
N SER A 65 11.27 -26.01 -3.56
CA SER A 65 10.07 -25.24 -3.26
C SER A 65 10.46 -23.84 -2.76
N LEU A 66 9.96 -22.79 -3.39
CA LEU A 66 10.18 -21.40 -2.95
C LEU A 66 9.59 -21.08 -1.57
N PHE A 67 8.78 -22.00 -1.03
CA PHE A 67 8.09 -21.88 0.25
C PHE A 67 8.73 -22.74 1.36
N GLU A 68 9.98 -23.22 1.18
CA GLU A 68 10.64 -24.01 2.22
C GLU A 68 10.72 -23.27 3.57
N PRO A 69 10.73 -23.99 4.70
CA PRO A 69 10.53 -23.41 6.04
C PRO A 69 11.75 -22.67 6.62
N GLN A 70 12.82 -22.42 5.85
CA GLN A 70 14.09 -21.91 6.40
C GLN A 70 14.46 -20.53 5.84
N GLY A 71 13.94 -19.48 6.47
CA GLY A 71 14.39 -18.09 6.27
C GLY A 71 14.20 -17.52 4.86
N ALA A 72 14.61 -16.27 4.68
CA ALA A 72 14.62 -15.62 3.39
C ALA A 72 15.72 -16.22 2.49
N ARG A 73 15.35 -16.74 1.30
CA ARG A 73 16.32 -17.20 0.31
C ARG A 73 17.11 -16.02 -0.26
N GLN A 74 18.43 -16.18 -0.37
CA GLN A 74 19.26 -15.25 -1.15
C GLN A 74 19.24 -15.65 -2.63
N PHE A 75 18.78 -14.74 -3.49
CA PHE A 75 18.79 -14.86 -4.94
C PHE A 75 19.99 -14.13 -5.52
N ARG A 76 20.43 -14.57 -6.70
CA ARG A 76 21.48 -13.88 -7.48
C ARG A 76 20.87 -12.77 -8.32
N LEU A 77 21.64 -11.71 -8.56
CA LEU A 77 21.20 -10.60 -9.40
C LEU A 77 20.83 -11.07 -10.81
N GLU A 78 21.61 -12.01 -11.37
CA GLU A 78 21.36 -12.59 -12.69
C GLU A 78 19.98 -13.25 -12.79
N GLU A 79 19.56 -13.98 -11.75
CA GLU A 79 18.24 -14.63 -11.71
C GLU A 79 17.11 -13.58 -11.73
N LEU A 80 17.27 -12.50 -10.98
CA LEU A 80 16.27 -11.42 -10.89
C LEU A 80 16.25 -10.55 -12.16
N ASP A 81 17.41 -10.34 -12.76
CA ASP A 81 17.56 -9.63 -14.04
C ASP A 81 16.82 -10.38 -15.16
N GLN A 82 17.03 -11.70 -15.27
CA GLN A 82 16.29 -12.54 -16.22
C GLN A 82 14.79 -12.56 -15.92
N ALA A 83 14.41 -12.75 -14.65
CA ALA A 83 13.00 -12.79 -14.23
C ALA A 83 12.22 -11.52 -14.59
N THR A 84 12.89 -10.36 -14.57
CA THR A 84 12.31 -9.03 -14.86
C THR A 84 12.56 -8.55 -16.29
N LYS A 85 13.17 -9.37 -17.16
CA LYS A 85 13.59 -8.98 -18.51
C LYS A 85 14.47 -7.72 -18.48
N HIS A 86 15.56 -7.78 -17.73
CA HIS A 86 16.51 -6.69 -17.52
C HIS A 86 15.90 -5.46 -16.84
N PHE A 87 15.03 -5.66 -15.85
CA PHE A 87 14.30 -4.58 -15.16
C PHE A 87 13.59 -3.64 -16.14
N SER A 88 12.98 -4.20 -17.19
CA SER A 88 12.32 -3.41 -18.23
C SER A 88 11.15 -2.57 -17.69
N ASP A 89 10.94 -1.40 -18.28
CA ASP A 89 9.79 -0.53 -17.96
C ASP A 89 8.43 -1.23 -18.14
N GLY A 90 8.35 -2.24 -19.01
CA GLY A 90 7.14 -3.04 -19.20
C GLY A 90 6.79 -3.94 -18.01
N ASN A 91 7.77 -4.21 -17.14
CA ASN A 91 7.58 -4.97 -15.90
C ASN A 91 7.54 -4.07 -14.66
N LEU A 92 7.70 -2.75 -14.80
CA LEU A 92 7.58 -1.81 -13.68
C LEU A 92 6.11 -1.68 -13.27
N ILE A 93 5.77 -2.14 -12.06
CA ILE A 93 4.39 -2.13 -11.54
C ILE A 93 4.13 -1.00 -10.54
N GLY A 94 5.18 -0.32 -10.06
CA GLY A 94 5.02 0.85 -9.20
C GLY A 94 6.30 1.30 -8.51
N PHE A 95 6.14 2.23 -7.57
CA PHE A 95 7.22 2.73 -6.71
C PHE A 95 6.78 2.60 -5.26
N GLY A 96 7.56 1.87 -4.46
CA GLY A 96 7.41 1.79 -3.01
C GLY A 96 8.42 2.68 -2.29
N SER A 97 8.38 2.69 -0.95
CA SER A 97 9.41 3.38 -0.15
C SER A 97 10.82 2.80 -0.38
N PHE A 98 10.91 1.52 -0.73
CA PHE A 98 12.17 0.84 -1.06
C PHE A 98 12.62 1.02 -2.52
N GLY A 99 12.00 1.93 -3.28
CA GLY A 99 12.31 2.18 -4.68
C GLY A 99 11.35 1.50 -5.67
N PRO A 100 11.72 1.40 -6.97
CA PRO A 100 10.89 0.80 -8.00
C PRO A 100 10.58 -0.67 -7.72
N VAL A 101 9.38 -1.08 -8.11
CA VAL A 101 8.86 -2.44 -7.95
C VAL A 101 8.59 -3.05 -9.32
N TYR A 102 9.21 -4.18 -9.59
CA TYR A 102 9.09 -4.90 -10.86
C TYR A 102 8.34 -6.22 -10.68
N LYS A 103 7.47 -6.55 -11.62
CA LYS A 103 6.90 -7.88 -11.77
C LYS A 103 7.95 -8.80 -12.40
N GLY A 104 8.14 -9.97 -11.83
CA GLY A 104 9.06 -10.98 -12.35
C GLY A 104 8.41 -12.36 -12.43
N TRP A 105 8.94 -13.22 -13.30
CA TRP A 105 8.64 -14.65 -13.33
C TRP A 105 9.84 -15.42 -12.81
N LEU A 106 9.72 -16.02 -11.63
CA LEU A 106 10.83 -16.62 -10.90
C LEU A 106 10.44 -18.02 -10.44
N HIS A 107 11.19 -19.04 -10.90
CA HIS A 107 10.96 -20.46 -10.59
C HIS A 107 9.48 -20.93 -10.70
N GLY A 108 8.77 -20.47 -11.72
CA GLY A 108 7.39 -20.90 -11.99
C GLY A 108 6.29 -20.11 -11.27
N ILE A 109 6.63 -19.04 -10.54
CA ILE A 109 5.65 -18.14 -9.92
C ILE A 109 5.90 -16.68 -10.32
N VAL A 110 4.84 -15.88 -10.21
CA VAL A 110 4.93 -14.42 -10.35
C VAL A 110 5.38 -13.81 -9.02
N VAL A 111 6.39 -12.94 -9.06
CA VAL A 111 6.94 -12.24 -7.88
C VAL A 111 6.94 -10.73 -8.07
N ALA A 112 6.96 -10.00 -6.96
CA ALA A 112 7.20 -8.55 -6.93
C ALA A 112 8.61 -8.28 -6.37
N ILE A 113 9.46 -7.67 -7.18
CA ILE A 113 10.87 -7.40 -6.87
C ILE A 113 11.04 -5.89 -6.63
N LYS A 114 11.28 -5.52 -5.37
CA LYS A 114 11.59 -4.14 -4.99
C LYS A 114 13.09 -3.92 -5.04
N ARG A 115 13.52 -2.85 -5.69
CA ARG A 115 14.95 -2.58 -5.91
C ARG A 115 15.37 -1.25 -5.30
N HIS A 116 16.40 -1.31 -4.46
CA HIS A 116 17.04 -0.15 -3.84
C HIS A 116 18.54 -0.13 -4.20
N PRO A 117 19.11 1.01 -4.62
CA PRO A 117 20.55 1.13 -4.79
C PRO A 117 21.23 1.16 -3.42
N GLY A 118 22.26 0.35 -3.21
CA GLY A 118 22.92 0.28 -1.91
C GLY A 118 24.13 -0.65 -1.92
N ALA A 119 25.21 -0.21 -1.27
CA ALA A 119 26.36 -1.07 -1.02
C ALA A 119 25.97 -2.24 -0.08
N PRO A 120 26.70 -3.37 -0.12
CA PRO A 120 26.44 -4.46 0.80
C PRO A 120 26.49 -4.02 2.28
N ARG A 121 25.44 -4.34 3.04
CA ARG A 121 25.31 -4.04 4.48
C ARG A 121 24.87 -5.28 5.25
N GLU A 122 25.46 -5.53 6.42
CA GLU A 122 25.04 -6.63 7.29
C GLU A 122 23.68 -6.33 7.92
N GLU A 123 23.39 -5.06 8.18
CA GLU A 123 22.11 -4.57 8.71
C GLU A 123 20.95 -4.89 7.77
N PHE A 124 21.19 -4.84 6.45
CA PHE A 124 20.20 -5.24 5.45
C PHE A 124 19.88 -6.73 5.58
N ILE A 125 20.90 -7.59 5.63
CA ILE A 125 20.73 -9.04 5.74
C ILE A 125 20.04 -9.39 7.07
N ALA A 126 20.47 -8.80 8.18
CA ALA A 126 19.87 -9.02 9.49
C ALA A 126 18.39 -8.58 9.51
N GLY A 127 18.08 -7.42 8.93
CA GLY A 127 16.72 -6.91 8.80
C GLY A 127 15.85 -7.83 7.93
N VAL A 128 16.35 -8.28 6.78
CA VAL A 128 15.64 -9.22 5.90
C VAL A 128 15.33 -10.54 6.61
N LYS A 129 16.29 -11.10 7.36
CA LYS A 129 16.08 -12.33 8.12
C LYS A 129 14.93 -12.17 9.10
N TYR A 130 14.94 -11.10 9.89
CA TYR A 130 13.84 -10.75 10.78
C TYR A 130 12.50 -10.60 10.05
N LEU A 131 12.47 -9.86 8.93
CA LEU A 131 11.24 -9.67 8.15
C LEU A 131 10.71 -10.97 7.54
N SER A 132 11.58 -11.91 7.19
CA SER A 132 11.18 -13.21 6.60
C SER A 132 10.52 -14.17 7.58
N GLU A 133 10.70 -13.95 8.88
CA GLU A 133 10.07 -14.71 9.95
C GLU A 133 8.61 -14.28 10.18
N ILE A 134 8.25 -13.07 9.72
CA ILE A 134 6.91 -12.52 9.90
C ILE A 134 5.98 -13.11 8.84
N ARG A 135 5.10 -14.03 9.26
CA ARG A 135 4.14 -14.70 8.39
C ARG A 135 2.72 -14.60 8.94
N HIS A 136 1.84 -14.02 8.15
CA HIS A 136 0.43 -13.92 8.48
C HIS A 136 -0.42 -13.84 7.20
N ARG A 137 -1.62 -14.43 7.21
CA ARG A 137 -2.49 -14.50 6.02
C ARG A 137 -2.87 -13.13 5.45
N ASN A 138 -2.85 -12.09 6.29
CA ASN A 138 -3.17 -10.71 5.94
C ASN A 138 -1.93 -9.80 5.84
N LEU A 139 -0.74 -10.38 5.65
CA LEU A 139 0.50 -9.66 5.34
C LEU A 139 1.07 -10.19 4.01
N VAL A 140 1.72 -9.33 3.24
CA VAL A 140 2.44 -9.76 2.03
C VAL A 140 3.73 -10.47 2.43
N THR A 141 3.89 -11.69 1.95
CA THR A 141 5.00 -12.58 2.34
C THR A 141 6.29 -12.23 1.61
N LEU A 142 7.37 -12.02 2.36
CA LEU A 142 8.73 -11.91 1.84
C LEU A 142 9.26 -13.31 1.49
N LEU A 143 9.59 -13.52 0.22
CA LEU A 143 10.11 -14.79 -0.31
C LEU A 143 11.64 -14.85 -0.27
N GLY A 144 12.30 -13.69 -0.36
CA GLY A 144 13.76 -13.63 -0.26
C GLY A 144 14.32 -12.26 -0.59
N TYR A 145 15.64 -12.23 -0.82
CA TYR A 145 16.39 -11.00 -1.07
C TYR A 145 17.53 -11.20 -2.06
N CYS A 146 18.11 -10.11 -2.53
CA CYS A 146 19.40 -10.08 -3.23
C CYS A 146 20.22 -8.90 -2.71
N GLN A 147 21.53 -9.07 -2.58
CA GLN A 147 22.48 -8.00 -2.28
C GLN A 147 23.76 -8.22 -3.08
N GLU A 148 23.81 -7.67 -4.30
CA GLU A 148 24.90 -7.86 -5.26
C GLU A 148 25.09 -6.60 -6.10
N SER A 149 26.33 -6.34 -6.53
CA SER A 149 26.67 -5.26 -7.48
C SER A 149 26.09 -3.88 -7.15
N GLY A 150 26.10 -3.50 -5.87
CA GLY A 150 25.56 -2.20 -5.41
C GLY A 150 24.04 -2.10 -5.45
N SER A 151 23.33 -3.22 -5.48
CA SER A 151 21.87 -3.27 -5.41
C SER A 151 21.41 -4.18 -4.28
N GLN A 152 20.44 -3.69 -3.51
CA GLN A 152 19.66 -4.44 -2.53
C GLN A 152 18.25 -4.65 -3.07
N MET A 153 17.74 -5.87 -2.99
CA MET A 153 16.41 -6.20 -3.49
C MET A 153 15.65 -7.07 -2.52
N LEU A 154 14.33 -6.86 -2.47
CA LEU A 154 13.38 -7.65 -1.70
C LEU A 154 12.41 -8.31 -2.66
N ILE A 155 12.22 -9.62 -2.52
CA ILE A 155 11.35 -10.42 -3.39
C ILE A 155 10.14 -10.84 -2.58
N TYR A 156 8.96 -10.38 -2.99
CA TYR A 156 7.69 -10.69 -2.35
C TYR A 156 6.80 -11.54 -3.26
N GLU A 157 5.81 -12.20 -2.67
CA GLU A 157 4.69 -12.73 -3.43
C GLU A 157 4.01 -11.61 -4.24
N CYS A 158 3.63 -11.90 -5.48
CA CYS A 158 2.88 -10.94 -6.29
C CYS A 158 1.38 -11.07 -5.97
N ILE A 159 0.74 -9.96 -5.60
CA ILE A 159 -0.68 -9.94 -5.27
C ILE A 159 -1.48 -9.49 -6.51
N PRO A 160 -2.35 -10.36 -7.09
CA PRO A 160 -2.85 -10.21 -8.45
C PRO A 160 -3.81 -9.03 -8.65
N ASN A 161 -4.69 -8.75 -7.69
CA ASN A 161 -5.63 -7.64 -7.81
C ASN A 161 -5.03 -6.30 -7.36
N GLY A 162 -3.74 -6.28 -6.98
CA GLY A 162 -3.04 -5.06 -6.63
C GLY A 162 -3.65 -4.34 -5.43
N SER A 163 -3.53 -3.02 -5.42
CA SER A 163 -3.86 -2.17 -4.27
C SER A 163 -5.34 -1.78 -4.22
N ILE A 164 -5.89 -1.66 -3.01
CA ILE A 164 -7.26 -1.21 -2.76
C ILE A 164 -7.55 0.17 -3.35
N CYS A 165 -6.58 1.07 -3.44
CA CYS A 165 -6.80 2.38 -4.05
C CYS A 165 -7.31 2.27 -5.51
N ASN A 166 -6.86 1.25 -6.25
CA ASN A 166 -7.29 0.98 -7.63
C ASN A 166 -8.76 0.54 -7.72
N HIS A 167 -9.31 -0.02 -6.63
CA HIS A 167 -10.69 -0.50 -6.56
C HIS A 167 -11.62 0.48 -5.84
N LEU A 168 -11.05 1.41 -5.07
CA LEU A 168 -11.80 2.32 -4.21
C LEU A 168 -12.01 3.68 -4.85
N TYR A 169 -10.96 4.28 -5.41
CA TYR A 169 -11.04 5.66 -5.90
C TYR A 169 -11.71 5.71 -7.29
N ASP A 170 -12.60 6.69 -7.47
CA ASP A 170 -13.17 6.96 -8.78
C ASP A 170 -12.12 7.65 -9.66
N THR A 171 -11.49 6.89 -10.55
CA THR A 171 -10.50 7.42 -11.50
C THR A 171 -11.13 7.92 -12.81
N GLY A 172 -12.46 7.87 -12.94
CA GLY A 172 -13.19 8.30 -14.13
C GLY A 172 -12.90 7.47 -15.39
N ARG A 173 -12.22 6.33 -15.26
CA ARG A 173 -11.90 5.39 -16.34
C ARG A 173 -12.46 4.01 -15.98
N GLU A 174 -13.35 3.51 -16.83
CA GLU A 174 -14.13 2.28 -16.67
C GLU A 174 -15.19 2.31 -15.57
N ALA A 175 -16.18 1.41 -15.66
CA ALA A 175 -17.19 1.26 -14.61
C ALA A 175 -16.46 0.85 -13.33
N PRO A 176 -16.46 1.66 -12.26
CA PRO A 176 -15.67 1.38 -11.07
C PRO A 176 -16.08 0.02 -10.53
N THR A 177 -15.11 -0.85 -10.25
CA THR A 177 -15.36 -2.07 -9.49
C THR A 177 -16.07 -1.67 -8.20
N ARG A 178 -17.37 -1.95 -8.11
CA ARG A 178 -18.18 -1.51 -6.98
C ARG A 178 -17.87 -2.40 -5.79
N LEU A 179 -16.89 -2.00 -4.98
CA LEU A 179 -16.69 -2.61 -3.67
C LEU A 179 -17.93 -2.35 -2.80
N GLU A 180 -18.73 -3.39 -2.60
CA GLU A 180 -19.87 -3.36 -1.70
C GLU A 180 -19.41 -3.11 -0.26
N PHE A 181 -20.32 -2.60 0.57
CA PHE A 181 -20.01 -2.28 1.96
C PHE A 181 -19.45 -3.49 2.73
N LYS A 182 -20.01 -4.68 2.52
CA LYS A 182 -19.52 -5.94 3.11
C LYS A 182 -18.08 -6.25 2.73
N GLN A 183 -17.74 -6.06 1.44
CA GLN A 183 -16.38 -6.29 0.95
C GLN A 183 -15.42 -5.29 1.59
N ARG A 184 -15.81 -4.01 1.70
CA ARG A 184 -15.01 -2.99 2.40
C ARG A 184 -14.78 -3.37 3.87
N LEU A 185 -15.80 -3.89 4.57
CA LEU A 185 -15.65 -4.39 5.94
C LEU A 185 -14.70 -5.60 6.03
N SER A 186 -14.80 -6.55 5.10
CA SER A 186 -13.88 -7.71 5.05
C SER A 186 -12.43 -7.29 4.77
N ILE A 187 -12.23 -6.31 3.89
CA ILE A 187 -10.93 -5.71 3.60
C ILE A 187 -10.38 -5.00 4.85
N ALA A 188 -11.20 -4.17 5.50
CA ALA A 188 -10.85 -3.48 6.74
C ALA A 188 -10.43 -4.46 7.83
N LEU A 189 -11.22 -5.52 8.03
CA LEU A 189 -10.95 -6.56 9.02
C LEU A 189 -9.65 -7.32 8.71
N GLY A 190 -9.41 -7.67 7.45
CA GLY A 190 -8.15 -8.31 7.03
C GLY A 190 -6.94 -7.42 7.31
N ALA A 191 -6.99 -6.15 6.91
CA ALA A 191 -5.91 -5.20 7.18
C ALA A 191 -5.70 -4.98 8.69
N ALA A 192 -6.78 -4.90 9.47
CA ALA A 192 -6.71 -4.77 10.93
C ALA A 192 -6.00 -5.97 11.57
N ARG A 193 -6.32 -7.20 11.13
CA ARG A 193 -5.64 -8.42 11.59
C ARG A 193 -4.16 -8.43 11.23
N GLY A 194 -3.80 -7.93 10.04
CA GLY A 194 -2.41 -7.75 9.62
C GLY A 194 -1.63 -6.82 10.55
N LEU A 195 -2.15 -5.62 10.81
CA LEU A 195 -1.53 -4.68 11.75
C LEU A 195 -1.51 -5.20 13.19
N CYS A 196 -2.60 -5.83 13.65
CA CYS A 196 -2.67 -6.45 14.97
C CYS A 196 -1.58 -7.50 15.16
N HIS A 197 -1.30 -8.31 14.13
CA HIS A 197 -0.21 -9.28 14.16
C HIS A 197 1.15 -8.58 14.35
N LEU A 198 1.43 -7.52 13.57
CA LEU A 198 2.68 -6.76 13.69
C LEU A 198 2.86 -6.15 15.10
N HIS A 199 1.81 -5.57 15.66
CA HIS A 199 1.81 -5.00 17.01
C HIS A 199 1.93 -6.06 18.12
N SER A 200 1.60 -7.32 17.84
CA SER A 200 1.73 -8.44 18.79
C SER A 200 3.12 -9.06 18.85
N LEU A 201 4.03 -8.68 17.93
CA LEU A 201 5.41 -9.16 17.93
C LEU A 201 6.18 -8.65 19.17
N GLN A 202 7.29 -9.29 19.50
CA GLN A 202 8.14 -8.90 20.62
C GLN A 202 9.58 -8.63 20.15
N PRO A 203 10.04 -7.36 20.09
CA PRO A 203 9.27 -6.13 20.35
C PRO A 203 8.20 -5.88 19.26
N PRO A 204 7.16 -5.06 19.55
CA PRO A 204 6.15 -4.68 18.57
C PRO A 204 6.77 -4.06 17.33
N LEU A 205 6.28 -4.44 16.15
CA LEU A 205 6.71 -3.86 14.89
C LEU A 205 5.69 -2.84 14.41
N MET A 206 6.08 -1.55 14.40
CA MET A 206 5.26 -0.50 13.80
C MET A 206 5.41 -0.51 12.28
N HIS A 207 4.30 -0.38 11.57
CA HIS A 207 4.28 -0.31 10.12
C HIS A 207 4.88 1.01 9.61
N LYS A 208 4.59 2.14 10.26
CA LYS A 208 5.09 3.51 9.97
C LYS A 208 4.69 4.12 8.62
N ASN A 209 4.27 3.31 7.66
CA ASN A 209 3.82 3.74 6.32
C ASN A 209 2.49 3.07 5.94
N PHE A 210 1.58 2.90 6.91
CA PHE A 210 0.29 2.26 6.63
C PHE A 210 -0.60 3.23 5.85
N LYS A 211 -1.14 2.79 4.72
CA LYS A 211 -2.00 3.59 3.84
C LYS A 211 -2.77 2.67 2.89
N THR A 212 -3.83 3.20 2.29
CA THR A 212 -4.67 2.46 1.33
C THR A 212 -3.86 1.87 0.18
N ALA A 213 -2.87 2.61 -0.33
CA ALA A 213 -1.97 2.14 -1.38
C ALA A 213 -1.15 0.88 -0.99
N ASN A 214 -0.94 0.64 0.32
CA ASN A 214 -0.20 -0.50 0.85
C ASN A 214 -1.12 -1.63 1.35
N VAL A 215 -2.44 -1.54 1.15
CA VAL A 215 -3.37 -2.66 1.36
C VAL A 215 -3.68 -3.27 0.00
N LEU A 216 -3.19 -4.49 -0.23
CA LEU A 216 -3.39 -5.23 -1.47
C LEU A 216 -4.49 -6.29 -1.30
N VAL A 217 -5.03 -6.82 -2.40
CA VAL A 217 -6.03 -7.88 -2.39
C VAL A 217 -5.67 -9.05 -3.32
N ASP A 218 -5.79 -10.28 -2.81
CA ASP A 218 -5.56 -11.50 -3.60
C ASP A 218 -6.75 -11.86 -4.50
N GLU A 219 -6.71 -13.03 -5.16
CA GLU A 219 -7.78 -13.47 -6.08
C GLU A 219 -9.15 -13.53 -5.39
N ASN A 220 -9.17 -13.80 -4.09
CA ASN A 220 -10.39 -13.92 -3.28
C ASN A 220 -10.79 -12.60 -2.60
N PHE A 221 -10.15 -11.48 -2.98
CA PHE A 221 -10.30 -10.19 -2.33
C PHE A 221 -9.95 -10.21 -0.83
N THR A 222 -9.07 -11.12 -0.41
CA THR A 222 -8.53 -11.10 0.95
C THR A 222 -7.45 -10.04 1.05
N ALA A 223 -7.60 -9.12 2.01
CA ALA A 223 -6.65 -8.03 2.20
C ALA A 223 -5.30 -8.53 2.75
N LYS A 224 -4.21 -8.03 2.17
CA LYS A 224 -2.83 -8.23 2.61
C LYS A 224 -2.10 -6.89 2.73
N VAL A 225 -1.56 -6.60 3.90
CA VAL A 225 -0.77 -5.39 4.14
C VAL A 225 0.65 -5.59 3.61
N ALA A 226 1.05 -4.73 2.68
CA ALA A 226 2.39 -4.69 2.09
C ALA A 226 3.30 -3.74 2.88
N ASP A 227 4.61 -3.83 2.67
CA ASP A 227 5.62 -2.86 3.18
C ASP A 227 5.85 -2.90 4.69
N ALA A 228 5.34 -3.92 5.38
CA ALA A 228 5.60 -4.16 6.79
C ALA A 228 7.12 -4.19 7.08
N GLY A 229 7.56 -3.32 8.00
CA GLY A 229 8.95 -3.24 8.45
C GLY A 229 9.96 -2.65 7.46
N ILE A 230 9.55 -2.25 6.25
CA ILE A 230 10.45 -1.64 5.26
C ILE A 230 10.98 -0.29 5.77
N ALA A 231 10.15 0.53 6.43
CA ALA A 231 10.59 1.82 6.97
C ALA A 231 11.74 1.64 7.99
N MET A 232 11.62 0.65 8.88
CA MET A 232 12.69 0.33 9.84
C MET A 232 13.93 -0.24 9.18
N LEU A 233 13.78 -1.01 8.10
CA LEU A 233 14.91 -1.50 7.32
C LEU A 233 15.66 -0.33 6.68
N LEU A 234 14.96 0.61 6.05
CA LEU A 234 15.52 1.82 5.44
C LEU A 234 16.26 2.68 6.47
N GLU A 235 15.65 2.92 7.64
CA GLU A 235 16.28 3.66 8.76
C GLU A 235 17.64 3.08 9.19
N ARG A 236 17.89 1.79 8.97
CA ARG A 236 19.16 1.12 9.32
C ARG A 236 20.18 1.09 8.18
N ILE A 237 19.72 1.05 6.94
CA ILE A 237 20.59 0.89 5.76
C ILE A 237 20.90 2.21 5.07
N GLU A 238 20.11 3.26 5.30
CA GLU A 238 20.43 4.60 4.85
C GLU A 238 21.34 5.26 5.91
N GLU A 239 22.52 5.73 5.50
CA GLU A 239 23.28 6.65 6.33
C GLU A 239 22.44 7.92 6.56
N ALA A 240 22.51 8.50 7.76
CA ALA A 240 21.71 9.64 8.24
C ALA A 240 21.74 10.85 7.28
N GLY A 241 21.03 10.73 6.16
CA GLY A 241 20.63 11.80 5.27
C GLY A 241 19.30 12.37 5.74
N PRO A 242 18.82 13.46 5.13
CA PRO A 242 17.54 14.05 5.49
C PRO A 242 16.49 12.95 5.37
N SER A 243 15.85 12.62 6.48
CA SER A 243 14.79 11.63 6.59
C SER A 243 13.90 11.73 5.36
N HIS A 244 13.86 10.69 4.52
CA HIS A 244 13.05 10.61 3.28
C HIS A 244 11.53 10.63 3.53
N SER A 245 11.12 11.19 4.67
CA SER A 245 9.77 11.26 5.22
C SER A 245 9.27 12.72 5.27
N SER A 246 9.64 13.57 4.31
CA SER A 246 9.10 14.93 4.18
C SER A 246 7.84 15.04 3.31
N SER A 247 7.25 13.91 2.89
CA SER A 247 5.93 13.94 2.24
C SER A 247 4.85 14.08 3.30
N ILE A 248 4.23 15.26 3.37
CA ILE A 248 2.99 15.51 4.11
C ILE A 248 1.97 14.48 3.63
N SER A 249 1.49 13.63 4.53
CA SER A 249 0.51 12.58 4.25
C SER A 249 -0.59 12.67 5.29
N VAL A 250 -1.85 12.62 4.85
CA VAL A 250 -3.02 12.57 5.76
C VAL A 250 -3.01 11.35 6.66
N PHE A 251 -2.31 10.28 6.26
CA PHE A 251 -2.16 9.08 7.07
C PHE A 251 -1.21 9.29 8.25
N ARG A 252 -0.39 10.34 8.24
CA ARG A 252 0.59 10.54 9.31
C ARG A 252 -0.09 11.09 10.55
N ASP A 253 0.20 10.43 11.67
CA ASP A 253 -0.29 10.83 12.98
C ASP A 253 0.24 12.23 13.37
N PRO A 254 -0.64 13.23 13.56
CA PRO A 254 -0.21 14.58 13.90
C PRO A 254 0.50 14.65 15.26
N GLU A 255 0.21 13.73 16.18
CA GLU A 255 0.92 13.65 17.47
C GLU A 255 2.34 13.11 17.30
N ALA A 256 2.52 12.12 16.43
CA ALA A 256 3.85 11.58 16.13
C ALA A 256 4.75 12.61 15.43
N ASP A 257 4.18 13.41 14.53
CA ASP A 257 4.89 14.54 13.90
C ASP A 257 5.31 15.59 14.93
N ALA A 258 4.40 15.95 15.85
CA ALA A 258 4.67 16.97 16.85
C ALA A 258 5.71 16.53 17.88
N LEU A 259 5.67 15.26 18.30
CA LEU A 259 6.56 14.69 19.33
C LEU A 259 7.84 14.07 18.76
N GLY A 260 7.92 13.87 17.44
CA GLY A 260 9.02 13.18 16.78
C GLY A 260 9.15 11.70 17.14
N SER A 261 8.09 11.07 17.66
CA SER A 261 8.11 9.66 18.07
C SER A 261 6.89 8.89 17.53
N PHE A 262 7.17 7.82 16.79
CA PHE A 262 6.15 6.89 16.28
C PHE A 262 5.88 5.79 17.31
N THR A 263 4.61 5.48 17.53
CA THR A 263 4.14 4.40 18.42
C THR A 263 3.14 3.51 17.69
N GLU A 264 2.68 2.41 18.31
CA GLU A 264 1.58 1.62 17.75
C GLU A 264 0.33 2.47 17.50
N MET A 265 0.10 3.50 18.32
CA MET A 265 -1.04 4.41 18.16
C MET A 265 -0.96 5.26 16.89
N SER A 266 0.23 5.44 16.32
CA SER A 266 0.41 6.15 15.05
C SER A 266 -0.04 5.30 13.86
N ASP A 267 0.16 3.98 13.92
CA ASP A 267 -0.42 3.05 12.95
C ASP A 267 -1.95 2.99 13.10
N VAL A 268 -2.47 3.03 14.34
CA VAL A 268 -3.93 3.08 14.59
C VAL A 268 -4.56 4.33 13.96
N TYR A 269 -3.91 5.49 14.07
CA TYR A 269 -4.38 6.71 13.39
C TYR A 269 -4.42 6.52 11.88
N SER A 270 -3.33 5.99 11.31
CA SER A 270 -3.23 5.68 9.87
C SER A 270 -4.34 4.70 9.44
N PHE A 271 -4.66 3.72 10.29
CA PHE A 271 -5.76 2.80 10.08
C PHE A 271 -7.12 3.49 10.12
N GLY A 272 -7.32 4.47 11.00
CA GLY A 272 -8.51 5.31 11.02
C GLY A 272 -8.71 6.08 9.71
N VAL A 273 -7.64 6.66 9.16
CA VAL A 273 -7.70 7.34 7.85
C VAL A 273 -8.04 6.35 6.73
N PHE A 274 -7.53 5.12 6.79
CA PHE A 274 -7.92 4.06 5.85
C PHE A 274 -9.42 3.69 5.97
N LEU A 275 -9.96 3.57 7.18
CA LEU A 275 -11.41 3.35 7.37
C LEU A 275 -12.22 4.51 6.81
N LEU A 276 -11.75 5.74 6.98
CA LEU A 276 -12.39 6.93 6.43
C LEU A 276 -12.45 6.86 4.90
N GLU A 277 -11.33 6.52 4.23
CA GLU A 277 -11.32 6.35 2.78
C GLU A 277 -12.23 5.20 2.31
N LEU A 278 -12.34 4.11 3.07
CA LEU A 278 -13.31 3.05 2.79
C LEU A 278 -14.77 3.52 2.93
N ILE A 279 -15.06 4.47 3.82
CA ILE A 279 -16.40 5.06 3.98
C ILE A 279 -16.70 6.04 2.83
N THR A 280 -15.75 6.92 2.49
CA THR A 280 -15.96 8.02 1.53
C THR A 280 -15.76 7.57 0.09
N GLY A 281 -14.96 6.53 -0.14
CA GLY A 281 -14.55 6.10 -1.47
C GLY A 281 -13.60 7.07 -2.15
N GLN A 282 -13.01 8.01 -1.41
CA GLN A 282 -12.20 9.11 -1.91
C GLN A 282 -10.76 9.02 -1.40
N GLU A 283 -9.83 9.59 -2.15
CA GLU A 283 -8.45 9.78 -1.71
C GLU A 283 -8.38 11.05 -0.85
N GLU A 284 -8.32 10.91 0.49
CA GLU A 284 -8.33 12.06 1.39
C GLU A 284 -7.04 12.90 1.25
N ALA A 285 -5.96 12.30 0.74
CA ALA A 285 -4.73 13.00 0.42
C ALA A 285 -4.92 14.10 -0.65
N MET A 286 -5.90 13.97 -1.56
CA MET A 286 -6.21 15.04 -2.53
C MET A 286 -6.83 16.28 -1.87
N HIS A 287 -7.33 16.16 -0.64
CA HIS A 287 -7.90 17.26 0.12
C HIS A 287 -6.88 17.94 1.05
N ILE A 288 -5.59 17.57 1.01
CA ILE A 288 -4.54 18.21 1.83
C ILE A 288 -4.47 19.73 1.61
N ASP A 289 -4.66 20.21 0.37
CA ASP A 289 -4.67 21.64 0.09
C ASP A 289 -5.85 22.37 0.73
N TYR A 290 -6.97 21.68 0.97
CA TYR A 290 -8.12 22.19 1.72
C TYR A 290 -7.85 22.14 3.24
N LEU A 291 -7.17 21.11 3.75
CA LEU A 291 -6.80 21.02 5.17
C LEU A 291 -5.78 22.09 5.60
N ARG A 292 -5.07 22.72 4.65
CA ARG A 292 -4.22 23.89 4.93
C ARG A 292 -5.00 25.14 5.35
N SER A 293 -6.33 25.17 5.19
CA SER A 293 -7.18 26.22 5.75
C SER A 293 -7.62 25.86 7.18
N ASN A 294 -6.67 25.83 8.12
CA ASN A 294 -6.88 25.75 9.59
C ASN A 294 -7.79 24.64 10.19
N GLU A 295 -8.40 23.77 9.39
CA GLU A 295 -9.24 22.67 9.86
C GLU A 295 -8.45 21.36 9.92
N SER A 296 -8.50 20.69 11.08
CA SER A 296 -8.00 19.32 11.21
C SER A 296 -8.84 18.35 10.39
N LEU A 297 -8.27 17.24 9.93
CA LEU A 297 -9.01 16.18 9.21
C LEU A 297 -10.25 15.71 10.00
N ILE A 298 -10.17 15.68 11.33
CA ILE A 298 -11.28 15.32 12.21
C ILE A 298 -12.44 16.34 12.10
N GLN A 299 -12.14 17.64 12.04
CA GLN A 299 -13.16 18.68 11.87
C GLN A 299 -13.83 18.57 10.50
N LEU A 300 -13.07 18.27 9.44
CA LEU A 300 -13.63 18.03 8.11
C LEU A 300 -14.59 16.83 8.13
N VAL A 301 -14.22 15.73 8.77
CA VAL A 301 -15.09 14.55 8.94
C VAL A 301 -16.36 14.93 9.71
N GLN A 302 -16.24 15.67 10.82
CA GLN A 302 -17.39 16.11 11.62
C GLN A 302 -18.37 17.02 10.82
N SER A 303 -17.82 17.90 9.97
CA SER A 303 -18.61 18.76 9.09
C SER A 303 -19.36 17.96 8.02
N ARG A 304 -18.67 17.02 7.35
CA ARG A 304 -19.28 16.13 6.34
C ARG A 304 -20.32 15.18 6.95
N LEU A 305 -20.08 14.70 8.17
CA LEU A 305 -21.07 13.92 8.94
C LEU A 305 -22.35 14.72 9.18
N SER A 306 -22.23 15.99 9.54
CA SER A 306 -23.37 16.87 9.79
C SER A 306 -24.19 17.15 8.51
N SER A 307 -23.53 17.11 7.35
CA SER A 307 -24.16 17.33 6.04
C SER A 307 -24.67 16.04 5.38
N ASN A 308 -24.47 14.86 5.99
CA ASN A 308 -24.82 13.55 5.45
C ASN A 308 -24.15 13.22 4.09
N GLU A 309 -22.99 13.83 3.81
CA GLU A 309 -22.25 13.70 2.54
C GLU A 309 -20.99 12.82 2.68
N LEU A 310 -20.81 12.16 3.83
CA LEU A 310 -19.60 11.38 4.10
C LEU A 310 -19.60 10.03 3.36
N VAL A 311 -20.75 9.39 3.20
CA VAL A 311 -20.81 8.01 2.73
C VAL A 311 -20.74 7.97 1.20
N ASP A 312 -19.89 7.11 0.67
CA ASP A 312 -19.74 6.87 -0.77
C ASP A 312 -21.10 6.55 -1.41
N TYR A 313 -21.55 7.43 -2.31
CA TYR A 313 -22.83 7.29 -3.01
C TYR A 313 -22.93 5.99 -3.82
N ARG A 314 -21.78 5.41 -4.24
CA ARG A 314 -21.73 4.15 -5.00
C ARG A 314 -22.11 2.93 -4.18
N LEU A 315 -22.13 3.04 -2.85
CA LEU A 315 -22.65 1.99 -1.97
C LEU A 315 -24.17 1.80 -2.10
N GLY A 316 -24.90 2.71 -2.76
CA GLY A 316 -26.27 2.45 -3.26
C GLY A 316 -27.29 1.97 -2.23
N GLY A 317 -27.06 2.19 -0.93
CA GLY A 317 -27.90 1.67 0.14
C GLY A 317 -27.75 0.18 0.43
N THR A 318 -26.72 -0.50 -0.08
CA THR A 318 -26.40 -1.92 0.20
C THR A 318 -25.77 -2.13 1.59
N PHE A 319 -26.11 -1.27 2.55
CA PHE A 319 -25.58 -1.28 3.91
C PHE A 319 -26.68 -0.98 4.92
N THR A 320 -26.52 -1.44 6.15
CA THR A 320 -27.38 -1.00 7.25
C THR A 320 -26.92 0.36 7.80
N MET A 321 -27.88 1.23 8.12
CA MET A 321 -27.58 2.54 8.74
C MET A 321 -26.85 2.40 10.09
N ASP A 322 -27.05 1.28 10.79
CA ASP A 322 -26.32 0.97 12.02
C ASP A 322 -24.88 0.56 11.72
N GLY A 323 -24.65 -0.29 10.72
CA GLY A 323 -23.32 -0.75 10.32
C GLY A 323 -22.41 0.40 9.90
N ILE A 324 -22.90 1.29 9.03
CA ILE A 324 -22.13 2.47 8.62
C ILE A 324 -21.86 3.42 9.79
N ARG A 325 -22.84 3.62 10.69
CA ARG A 325 -22.70 4.47 11.87
C ARG A 325 -21.66 3.90 12.85
N ASP A 326 -21.67 2.59 13.06
CA ASP A 326 -20.71 1.94 13.93
C ASP A 326 -19.29 1.99 13.33
N LEU A 327 -19.16 1.84 12.01
CA LEU A 327 -17.86 2.00 11.33
C LEU A 327 -17.33 3.44 11.43
N ILE A 328 -18.19 4.45 11.26
CA ILE A 328 -17.85 5.86 11.47
C ILE A 328 -17.38 6.10 12.91
N LYS A 329 -18.10 5.58 13.90
CA LYS A 329 -17.69 5.70 15.31
C LYS A 329 -16.33 5.05 15.56
N LEU A 330 -16.09 3.86 15.01
CA LEU A 330 -14.79 3.19 15.12
C LEU A 330 -13.67 4.01 14.47
N THR A 331 -13.93 4.58 13.30
CA THR A 331 -13.01 5.47 12.58
C THR A 331 -12.60 6.65 13.47
N LEU A 332 -13.58 7.35 14.05
CA LEU A 332 -13.34 8.47 14.96
C LEU A 332 -12.56 8.07 16.22
N LYS A 333 -12.81 6.86 16.78
CA LYS A 333 -12.03 6.33 17.91
C LYS A 333 -10.58 6.05 17.53
N CYS A 334 -10.31 5.56 16.32
CA CYS A 334 -8.95 5.33 15.82
C CYS A 334 -8.20 6.64 15.58
N MET A 335 -8.90 7.70 15.18
CA MET A 335 -8.32 9.02 14.90
C MET A 335 -8.33 9.97 16.10
N CYS A 336 -8.78 9.52 17.28
CA CYS A 336 -8.96 10.36 18.46
C CYS A 336 -7.66 11.05 18.91
N PHE A 337 -7.81 12.25 19.48
CA PHE A 337 -6.75 12.99 20.16
C PHE A 337 -7.16 13.28 21.62
N PRO A 338 -6.27 13.14 22.62
CA PRO A 338 -4.91 12.60 22.54
C PRO A 338 -4.82 11.12 22.12
N GLY A 339 -3.74 10.73 21.45
CA GLY A 339 -3.55 9.40 20.86
C GLY A 339 -3.57 8.24 21.84
N LYS A 340 -3.23 8.48 23.11
CA LYS A 340 -3.37 7.50 24.20
C LYS A 340 -4.80 6.99 24.45
N TRP A 341 -5.81 7.68 23.93
CA TRP A 341 -7.22 7.27 24.03
C TRP A 341 -7.70 6.46 22.82
N ARG A 342 -6.86 6.29 21.81
CA ARG A 342 -7.16 5.44 20.66
C ARG A 342 -7.24 3.98 21.11
N LEU A 343 -8.04 3.20 20.39
CA LEU A 343 -8.11 1.75 20.58
C LEU A 343 -6.81 1.11 20.08
N ASN A 344 -6.31 0.09 20.76
CA ASN A 344 -5.26 -0.75 20.16
C ASN A 344 -5.84 -1.62 19.03
N MET A 345 -4.97 -2.12 18.15
CA MET A 345 -5.43 -2.88 16.97
C MET A 345 -6.20 -4.16 17.29
N ASN A 346 -5.96 -4.79 18.45
CA ASN A 346 -6.77 -5.93 18.90
C ASN A 346 -8.23 -5.52 19.13
N MET A 347 -8.47 -4.44 19.87
CA MET A 347 -9.82 -3.92 20.08
C MET A 347 -10.47 -3.44 18.78
N VAL A 348 -9.69 -2.90 17.84
CA VAL A 348 -10.18 -2.53 16.50
C VAL A 348 -10.66 -3.76 15.73
N VAL A 349 -9.91 -4.88 15.79
CA VAL A 349 -10.32 -6.15 15.18
C VAL A 349 -11.65 -6.63 15.79
N VAL A 350 -11.77 -6.64 17.11
CA VAL A 350 -12.99 -7.09 17.81
C VAL A 350 -14.21 -6.25 17.39
N GLU A 351 -14.08 -4.92 17.33
CA GLU A 351 -15.18 -4.06 16.89
C GLU A 351 -15.52 -4.26 15.41
N LEU A 352 -14.53 -4.45 14.53
CA LEU A 352 -14.77 -4.74 13.12
C LEU A 352 -15.46 -6.08 12.90
N GLU A 353 -15.10 -7.12 13.67
CA GLU A 353 -15.77 -8.42 13.64
C GLU A 353 -17.24 -8.26 14.03
N ARG A 354 -17.51 -7.57 15.14
CA ARG A 354 -18.88 -7.28 15.59
C ARG A 354 -19.70 -6.53 14.53
N ILE A 355 -19.12 -5.51 13.89
CA ILE A 355 -19.79 -4.74 12.84
C ILE A 355 -20.04 -5.61 11.61
N HIS A 356 -19.03 -6.39 11.19
CA HIS A 356 -19.10 -7.27 10.03
C HIS A 356 -20.17 -8.35 10.20
N GLU A 357 -20.19 -9.05 11.33
CA GLU A 357 -21.19 -10.09 11.64
C GLU A 357 -22.61 -9.52 11.62
N LYS A 358 -22.84 -8.41 12.34
CA LYS A 358 -24.14 -7.72 12.37
C LYS A 358 -24.60 -7.31 10.98
N GLU A 359 -23.70 -6.78 10.15
CA GLU A 359 -24.01 -6.36 8.79
C GLU A 359 -24.36 -7.55 7.89
N MET A 360 -23.61 -8.66 8.00
CA MET A 360 -23.85 -9.89 7.24
C MET A 360 -25.21 -10.51 7.56
N GLU A 361 -25.61 -10.56 8.83
CA GLU A 361 -26.91 -11.09 9.26
C GLU A 361 -28.09 -10.28 8.70
N LEU A 362 -28.07 -8.96 8.91
CA LEU A 362 -29.23 -8.10 8.61
C LEU A 362 -29.49 -7.91 7.12
N THR A 363 -28.45 -7.98 6.29
CA THR A 363 -28.57 -7.83 4.84
C THR A 363 -28.88 -9.14 4.14
N THR A 364 -28.49 -10.29 4.70
CA THR A 364 -28.87 -11.62 4.18
C THR A 364 -30.38 -11.84 4.36
N VAL A 365 -30.92 -11.50 5.53
CA VAL A 365 -32.36 -11.57 5.82
C VAL A 365 -33.19 -10.66 4.89
N ARG A 366 -32.66 -9.48 4.52
CA ARG A 366 -33.31 -8.59 3.55
C ARG A 366 -33.33 -9.14 2.12
N GLY A 367 -32.35 -9.96 1.74
CA GLY A 367 -32.28 -10.58 0.41
C GLY A 367 -33.33 -11.68 0.22
N GLU A 368 -33.63 -12.45 1.26
CA GLU A 368 -34.63 -13.53 1.20
C GLU A 368 -36.08 -13.02 1.16
N ALA A 369 -36.34 -11.84 1.73
CA ALA A 369 -37.68 -11.22 1.72
C ALA A 369 -38.17 -10.81 0.31
N TRP A 370 -37.27 -10.68 -0.67
CA TRP A 370 -37.63 -10.39 -2.07
C TRP A 370 -38.08 -11.62 -2.86
N TYR A 371 -37.85 -12.83 -2.36
CA TYR A 371 -38.27 -14.08 -3.01
C TYR A 371 -39.64 -14.59 -2.53
N LEU A 372 -40.33 -13.83 -1.67
CA LEU A 372 -41.60 -14.23 -1.07
C LEU A 372 -42.80 -13.34 -1.44
N PHE A 373 -42.70 -12.56 -2.52
CA PHE A 373 -43.84 -11.81 -3.08
C PHE A 373 -44.01 -12.02 -4.57
#